data_AF-A0A429RDF8-F1
#
_entry.id   AF-A0A429RDF8-F1
#
_cell.length_a   1.000
_cell.length_b   1.000
_cell.length_c   1.000
_cell.angle_alpha   90.00
_cell.angle_beta   90.00
_cell.angle_gamma   90.00
#
_symmetry.space_group_name_H-M   'P 1'
#
loop_
_entity.id
_entity.type
_entity.pdbx_description
1 polymer ?
#
loop_
_entity_poly.entity_id
_entity_poly.type
_entity_poly.pdbx_seq_one_letter_code
_entity_poly.pdbx_strand_id
1 'polypeptide(L)'
;MASHRHRALRAVTDPHTPRATEDADADSESDGGAAPPLPDAAGDAGTDAGSGLPPADAQRVIETTQRLVLRLRPGQRVPELADQLPGHLRTEIGRTRFAQARLIASAFFVDEHPSARAWTAAQRSTVADWIAVLIERQGDEGLTNLETHLRA
;
A
#
# COMPACT_ATOMS: atom_id res chain seq x y z
N MET A 1 -5.48 -47.25 18.57
CA MET A 1 -5.04 -48.23 17.55
C MET A 1 -4.96 -47.52 16.21
N ALA A 2 -3.76 -47.49 15.65
CA ALA A 2 -3.37 -46.73 14.48
C ALA A 2 -3.97 -47.29 13.17
N SER A 3 -4.26 -46.40 12.22
CA SER A 3 -4.31 -46.76 10.79
C SER A 3 -3.86 -45.55 9.97
N HIS A 4 -2.54 -45.44 9.87
CA HIS A 4 -1.86 -44.76 8.77
C HIS A 4 -2.08 -45.55 7.48
N ARG A 5 -2.52 -44.88 6.41
CA ARG A 5 -2.25 -45.32 5.05
C ARG A 5 -1.71 -44.16 4.22
N HIS A 6 -0.39 -44.19 4.08
CA HIS A 6 0.37 -43.61 2.99
C HIS A 6 -0.12 -44.13 1.63
N ARG A 7 -0.32 -43.23 0.67
CA ARG A 7 -0.16 -43.44 -0.79
C ARG A 7 -0.40 -42.11 -1.51
N ALA A 8 0.27 -41.68 -2.57
CA ALA A 8 1.60 -41.90 -3.12
C ALA A 8 1.78 -40.76 -4.15
N LEU A 9 3.01 -40.28 -4.26
CA LEU A 9 3.48 -39.36 -5.29
C LEU A 9 3.20 -39.91 -6.70
N ARG A 10 2.72 -39.05 -7.59
CA ARG A 10 3.02 -39.15 -9.03
C ARG A 10 3.37 -37.77 -9.57
N ALA A 11 4.65 -37.63 -9.86
CA ALA A 11 5.20 -36.66 -10.79
C ALA A 11 4.71 -37.00 -12.21
N VAL A 12 4.34 -35.98 -12.98
CA VAL A 12 4.43 -35.96 -14.44
C VAL A 12 5.03 -34.62 -14.82
N THR A 13 6.31 -34.67 -15.14
CA THR A 13 7.07 -33.78 -15.99
C THR A 13 6.45 -33.77 -17.39
N ASP A 14 6.28 -32.59 -18.00
CA ASP A 14 6.94 -32.31 -19.28
C ASP A 14 7.04 -30.79 -19.56
N PRO A 15 8.25 -30.28 -19.88
CA PRO A 15 8.50 -28.89 -20.28
C PRO A 15 8.52 -28.73 -21.80
N HIS A 16 7.64 -27.90 -22.38
CA HIS A 16 7.68 -27.60 -23.82
C HIS A 16 8.04 -26.13 -24.13
N THR A 17 9.32 -25.98 -24.51
CA THR A 17 9.87 -25.17 -25.61
C THR A 17 9.78 -23.63 -25.57
N PRO A 18 10.91 -22.93 -25.36
CA PRO A 18 11.11 -21.57 -25.85
C PRO A 18 11.39 -21.57 -27.36
N ARG A 19 10.69 -20.72 -28.11
CA ARG A 19 10.97 -20.45 -29.53
C ARG A 19 12.03 -19.35 -29.63
N ALA A 20 13.08 -19.63 -30.38
CA ALA A 20 14.21 -18.75 -30.63
C ALA A 20 13.99 -17.84 -31.84
N THR A 21 14.71 -16.71 -31.81
CA THR A 21 15.37 -15.97 -32.91
C THR A 21 14.55 -15.31 -34.02
N GLU A 22 14.46 -13.97 -33.93
CA GLU A 22 14.69 -12.95 -34.98
C GLU A 22 15.46 -11.84 -34.23
N ASP A 23 16.75 -11.54 -34.42
CA ASP A 23 17.53 -11.19 -35.62
C ASP A 23 16.84 -10.14 -36.51
N ALA A 24 17.10 -8.86 -36.22
CA ALA A 24 17.18 -7.78 -37.20
C ALA A 24 17.80 -6.50 -36.57
N ASP A 25 18.96 -6.14 -37.11
CA ASP A 25 19.46 -4.78 -37.43
C ASP A 25 19.73 -3.79 -36.26
N ALA A 26 20.99 -3.50 -35.94
CA ALA A 26 22.00 -2.69 -36.67
C ALA A 26 21.95 -1.20 -36.32
N ASP A 27 23.15 -0.67 -36.14
CA ASP A 27 23.56 0.61 -35.59
C ASP A 27 22.78 1.86 -36.06
N SER A 28 22.56 2.77 -35.11
CA SER A 28 22.47 4.20 -35.36
C SER A 28 22.99 4.96 -34.15
N GLU A 29 24.31 5.19 -34.15
CA GLU A 29 24.89 6.35 -33.47
C GLU A 29 24.41 7.62 -34.19
N SER A 30 23.72 8.51 -33.49
CA SER A 30 23.54 9.89 -33.95
C SER A 30 23.38 10.83 -32.77
N ASP A 31 24.51 11.47 -32.47
CA ASP A 31 24.73 12.90 -32.25
C ASP A 31 23.90 13.67 -31.23
N GLY A 32 24.63 14.45 -30.43
CA GLY A 32 24.11 15.27 -29.34
C GLY A 32 23.20 16.39 -29.81
N GLY A 33 21.98 16.40 -29.27
CA GLY A 33 21.10 17.57 -29.25
C GLY A 33 20.88 17.99 -27.80
N ALA A 34 21.28 19.22 -27.49
CA ALA A 34 21.19 19.85 -26.18
C ALA A 34 19.84 19.64 -25.47
N ALA A 35 19.90 19.36 -24.17
CA ALA A 35 18.76 19.35 -23.28
C ALA A 35 17.96 20.66 -23.42
N PRO A 36 16.64 20.61 -23.70
CA PRO A 36 15.80 21.78 -23.51
C PRO A 36 15.78 22.11 -22.01
N PRO A 37 15.98 23.38 -21.61
CA PRO A 37 15.84 23.78 -20.22
C PRO A 37 14.42 23.46 -19.76
N LEU A 38 14.35 22.79 -18.60
CA LEU A 38 13.14 22.60 -17.82
C LEU A 38 12.43 23.97 -17.68
N PRO A 39 11.12 24.07 -17.95
CA PRO A 39 10.40 25.29 -17.65
C PRO A 39 10.50 25.57 -16.14
N ASP A 40 10.99 26.77 -15.84
CA ASP A 40 11.03 27.33 -14.49
C ASP A 40 9.69 27.15 -13.78
N ALA A 41 9.80 26.69 -12.54
CA ALA A 41 8.73 26.63 -11.58
C ALA A 41 8.15 28.03 -11.33
N ALA A 42 7.04 28.36 -11.97
CA ALA A 42 6.21 29.49 -11.57
C ALA A 42 4.75 29.24 -11.97
N GLY A 43 3.94 28.91 -10.97
CA GLY A 43 2.51 29.21 -10.97
C GLY A 43 1.64 28.28 -11.79
N ASP A 44 1.34 27.12 -11.23
CA ASP A 44 -0.07 26.84 -10.91
C ASP A 44 -0.08 25.96 -9.66
N ALA A 45 -0.18 26.61 -8.49
CA ALA A 45 -0.68 25.95 -7.30
C ALA A 45 -2.17 25.72 -7.54
N GLY A 46 -2.46 24.80 -8.46
CA GLY A 46 -3.73 24.12 -8.53
C GLY A 46 -3.98 23.66 -7.11
N THR A 47 -4.96 24.32 -6.47
CA THR A 47 -5.56 23.78 -5.26
C THR A 47 -6.33 22.58 -5.77
N ASP A 48 -5.59 21.51 -6.01
CA ASP A 48 -6.14 20.19 -6.23
C ASP A 48 -6.89 19.92 -4.94
N ALA A 49 -8.20 20.11 -5.00
CA ALA A 49 -9.13 19.77 -3.94
C ALA A 49 -9.27 18.24 -3.86
N GLY A 50 -8.14 17.53 -4.02
CA GLY A 50 -8.00 16.11 -3.82
C GLY A 50 -7.96 15.84 -2.33
N SER A 51 -9.01 15.16 -1.86
CA SER A 51 -9.05 14.44 -0.57
C SER A 51 -9.11 15.28 0.69
N GLY A 52 -8.70 16.56 0.67
CA GLY A 52 -8.59 17.38 1.89
C GLY A 52 -7.54 16.88 2.89
N LEU A 53 -6.81 15.80 2.58
CA LEU A 53 -5.75 15.25 3.41
C LEU A 53 -4.48 16.11 3.28
N PRO A 54 -3.78 16.43 4.37
CA PRO A 54 -2.48 17.09 4.26
C PRO A 54 -1.45 16.10 3.67
N PRO A 55 -0.44 16.59 2.92
CA PRO A 55 0.64 15.73 2.45
C PRO A 55 1.41 15.15 3.64
N ALA A 56 1.50 13.82 3.69
CA ALA A 56 2.23 13.06 4.69
C ALA A 56 2.97 11.88 4.04
N ASP A 57 4.12 11.50 4.56
CA ASP A 57 4.76 10.25 4.15
C ASP A 57 3.99 9.04 4.70
N ALA A 58 4.18 7.87 4.07
CA ALA A 58 3.46 6.65 4.44
C ALA A 58 3.70 6.24 5.91
N GLN A 59 4.90 6.48 6.44
CA GLN A 59 5.25 6.13 7.81
C GLN A 59 4.45 6.97 8.80
N ARG A 60 4.33 8.28 8.57
CA ARG A 60 3.49 9.16 9.40
C ARG A 60 2.03 8.73 9.39
N VAL A 61 1.50 8.32 8.24
CA VAL A 61 0.13 7.78 8.14
C VAL A 61 0.01 6.51 8.97
N ILE A 62 0.89 5.52 8.76
CA ILE A 62 0.90 4.25 9.50
C ILE A 62 0.96 4.49 11.00
N GLU A 63 1.90 5.29 11.48
CA GLU A 63 2.08 5.59 12.91
C GLU A 63 0.86 6.30 13.51
N THR A 64 0.21 7.17 12.74
CA THR A 64 -0.99 7.87 13.20
C THR A 64 -2.19 6.94 13.24
N THR A 65 -2.40 6.13 12.21
CA THR A 65 -3.44 5.10 12.20
C THR A 65 -3.25 4.08 13.32
N GLN A 66 -2.03 3.61 13.55
CA GLN A 66 -1.71 2.70 14.66
C GLN A 66 -2.08 3.31 16.01
N ARG A 67 -1.72 4.59 16.24
CA ARG A 67 -2.10 5.28 17.47
C ARG A 67 -3.61 5.33 17.67
N LEU A 68 -4.38 5.61 16.61
CA LEU A 68 -5.83 5.65 16.69
C LEU A 68 -6.46 4.27 16.90
N VAL A 69 -5.97 3.25 16.20
CA VAL A 69 -6.46 1.86 16.35
C VAL A 69 -6.19 1.32 17.76
N LEU A 70 -5.00 1.58 18.28
CA LEU A 70 -4.53 1.07 19.58
C LEU A 70 -4.83 2.03 20.74
N ARG A 71 -5.42 3.19 20.47
CA ARG A 71 -5.65 4.28 21.44
C ARG A 71 -4.38 4.66 22.21
N LEU A 72 -3.24 4.67 21.53
CA LEU A 72 -1.95 5.00 22.14
C LEU A 72 -1.84 6.51 22.38
N ARG A 73 -1.14 6.88 23.47
CA ARG A 73 -0.84 8.29 23.73
C ARG A 73 0.23 8.82 22.75
N PRO A 74 0.29 10.14 22.51
CA PRO A 74 1.38 10.76 21.76
C PRO A 74 2.75 10.37 22.35
N GLY A 75 3.67 9.88 21.50
CA GLY A 75 5.03 9.45 21.90
C GLY A 75 5.16 7.97 22.30
N GLN A 76 4.04 7.23 22.41
CA GLN A 76 4.08 5.80 22.71
C GLN A 76 4.22 4.98 21.42
N ARG A 77 5.32 4.26 21.26
CA ARG A 77 5.54 3.31 20.15
C ARG A 77 5.28 1.88 20.61
N VAL A 78 4.70 1.06 19.75
CA VAL A 78 4.61 -0.41 19.94
C VAL A 78 5.31 -1.07 18.75
N PRO A 79 6.65 -1.16 18.73
CA PRO A 79 7.40 -1.59 17.55
C PRO A 79 7.11 -3.05 17.18
N GLU A 80 7.04 -3.92 18.19
CA GLU A 80 7.01 -5.37 17.98
C GLU A 80 5.64 -5.90 17.55
N LEU A 81 4.57 -5.27 18.04
CA LEU A 81 3.21 -5.66 17.67
C LEU A 81 2.78 -5.01 16.35
N ALA A 82 3.30 -3.83 15.99
CA ALA A 82 2.91 -3.08 14.79
C ALA A 82 3.08 -3.90 13.49
N ASP A 83 4.16 -4.66 13.37
CA ASP A 83 4.40 -5.44 12.14
C ASP A 83 3.50 -6.69 12.06
N GLN A 84 2.97 -7.17 13.18
CA GLN A 84 2.17 -8.40 13.28
C GLN A 84 0.65 -8.14 13.43
N LEU A 85 0.29 -6.95 13.91
CA LEU A 85 -1.07 -6.55 14.27
C LEU A 85 -2.07 -6.63 13.11
N PRO A 86 -1.74 -6.23 11.86
CA PRO A 86 -2.69 -6.34 10.77
C PRO A 86 -3.17 -7.79 10.56
N GLY A 87 -2.28 -8.78 10.74
CA GLY A 87 -2.64 -10.20 10.60
C GLY A 87 -3.56 -10.70 11.71
N HIS A 88 -3.28 -10.33 12.96
CA HIS A 88 -4.12 -10.70 14.10
C HIS A 88 -5.49 -10.03 14.04
N LEU A 89 -5.54 -8.73 13.76
CA LEU A 89 -6.78 -7.97 13.63
C LEU A 89 -7.61 -8.41 12.43
N ARG A 90 -6.96 -8.78 11.30
CA ARG A 90 -7.64 -9.41 10.15
C ARG A 90 -8.34 -10.72 10.53
N THR A 91 -7.75 -11.48 11.44
CA THR A 91 -8.36 -12.74 11.91
C THR A 91 -9.58 -12.46 12.79
N GLU A 92 -9.50 -11.46 13.67
CA GLU A 92 -10.59 -11.04 14.56
C GLU A 92 -11.77 -10.41 13.81
N ILE A 93 -11.51 -9.51 12.87
CA ILE A 93 -12.51 -8.85 12.00
C ILE A 93 -13.18 -9.87 11.05
N GLY A 94 -12.45 -10.90 10.66
CA GLY A 94 -12.86 -11.88 9.66
C GLY A 94 -12.44 -11.49 8.24
N ARG A 95 -12.08 -12.50 7.43
CA ARG A 95 -11.43 -12.32 6.12
C ARG A 95 -12.24 -11.47 5.14
N THR A 96 -13.55 -11.70 5.05
CA THR A 96 -14.41 -11.01 4.06
C THR A 96 -14.58 -9.53 4.37
N ARG A 97 -14.88 -9.20 5.63
CA ARG A 97 -15.04 -7.80 6.08
C ARG A 97 -13.74 -7.02 5.93
N PHE A 98 -12.65 -7.59 6.40
CA PHE A 98 -11.33 -7.00 6.23
C PHE A 98 -10.99 -6.75 4.75
N ALA A 99 -11.26 -7.71 3.86
CA ALA A 99 -11.01 -7.54 2.43
C ALA A 99 -11.84 -6.39 1.83
N GLN A 100 -13.12 -6.27 2.23
CA GLN A 100 -14.00 -5.18 1.81
C GLN A 100 -13.49 -3.82 2.34
N ALA A 101 -13.17 -3.72 3.62
CA ALA A 101 -12.63 -2.50 4.22
C ALA A 101 -11.29 -2.09 3.57
N ARG A 102 -10.45 -3.05 3.19
CA ARG A 102 -9.18 -2.78 2.48
C ARG A 102 -9.40 -2.27 1.07
N LEU A 103 -10.43 -2.72 0.36
CA LEU A 103 -10.79 -2.17 -0.95
C LEU A 103 -11.24 -0.71 -0.81
N ILE A 104 -12.06 -0.41 0.20
CA ILE A 104 -12.49 0.95 0.52
C ILE A 104 -11.28 1.82 0.87
N ALA A 105 -10.41 1.34 1.77
CA ALA A 105 -9.20 2.04 2.18
C ALA A 105 -8.26 2.35 0.99
N SER A 106 -8.09 1.39 0.07
CA SER A 106 -7.28 1.62 -1.13
C SER A 106 -7.90 2.72 -2.00
N ALA A 107 -9.16 2.53 -2.39
CA ALA A 107 -9.81 3.38 -3.38
C ALA A 107 -10.07 4.81 -2.90
N PHE A 108 -10.41 4.99 -1.62
CA PHE A 108 -10.82 6.30 -1.10
C PHE A 108 -9.76 7.04 -0.30
N PHE A 109 -8.76 6.33 0.24
CA PHE A 109 -7.70 6.96 1.01
C PHE A 109 -6.35 6.84 0.31
N VAL A 110 -5.90 5.63 -0.01
CA VAL A 110 -4.53 5.43 -0.51
C VAL A 110 -4.35 6.01 -1.91
N ASP A 111 -5.28 5.74 -2.82
CA ASP A 111 -5.17 6.20 -4.21
C ASP A 111 -5.38 7.72 -4.33
N GLU A 112 -6.18 8.28 -3.42
CA GLU A 112 -6.51 9.71 -3.35
C GLU A 112 -5.50 10.50 -2.49
N HIS A 113 -4.59 9.86 -1.75
CA HIS A 113 -3.68 10.57 -0.87
C HIS A 113 -2.70 11.46 -1.68
N PRO A 114 -2.50 12.75 -1.34
CA PRO A 114 -1.63 13.64 -2.12
C PRO A 114 -0.20 13.12 -2.31
N SER A 115 0.32 12.44 -1.29
CA SER A 115 1.65 11.82 -1.31
C SER A 115 1.69 10.39 -1.87
N ALA A 116 0.55 9.81 -2.29
CA ALA A 116 0.47 8.40 -2.69
C ALA A 116 1.50 8.03 -3.76
N ARG A 117 1.73 8.92 -4.72
CA ARG A 117 2.69 8.74 -5.82
C ARG A 117 4.12 8.52 -5.35
N ALA A 118 4.49 9.09 -4.20
CA ALA A 118 5.82 8.93 -3.61
C ALA A 118 5.97 7.65 -2.78
N TRP A 119 4.87 6.94 -2.50
CA TRP A 119 4.90 5.72 -1.71
C TRP A 119 5.17 4.49 -2.57
N THR A 120 5.98 3.58 -2.04
CA THR A 120 6.19 2.25 -2.62
C THR A 120 4.92 1.40 -2.56
N ALA A 121 4.84 0.36 -3.40
CA ALA A 121 3.72 -0.57 -3.37
C ALA A 121 3.54 -1.26 -1.99
N ALA A 122 4.66 -1.57 -1.32
CA ALA A 122 4.64 -2.14 0.02
C ALA A 122 4.05 -1.16 1.04
N GLN A 123 4.47 0.11 1.01
CA GLN A 123 3.92 1.16 1.87
C GLN A 123 2.42 1.37 1.63
N ARG A 124 1.98 1.45 0.37
CA ARG A 124 0.55 1.56 0.02
C ARG A 124 -0.26 0.39 0.57
N SER A 125 0.24 -0.84 0.42
CA SER A 125 -0.41 -2.03 0.98
C SER A 125 -0.52 -1.96 2.50
N THR A 126 0.55 -1.58 3.19
CA THR A 126 0.56 -1.48 4.65
C THR A 126 -0.38 -0.38 5.16
N VAL A 127 -0.38 0.79 4.51
CA VAL A 127 -1.34 1.87 4.81
C VAL A 127 -2.78 1.38 4.63
N ALA A 128 -3.09 0.72 3.50
CA ALA A 128 -4.42 0.17 3.24
C ALA A 128 -4.85 -0.85 4.30
N ASP A 129 -3.95 -1.73 4.73
CA ASP A 129 -4.24 -2.72 5.78
C ASP A 129 -4.55 -2.05 7.12
N TRP A 130 -3.79 -1.04 7.50
CA TRP A 130 -4.02 -0.30 8.76
C TRP A 130 -5.30 0.52 8.74
N ILE A 131 -5.60 1.16 7.62
CA ILE A 131 -6.83 1.93 7.46
C ILE A 131 -8.05 1.00 7.42
N ALA A 132 -7.94 -0.18 6.79
CA ALA A 132 -8.99 -1.19 6.85
C ALA A 132 -9.35 -1.59 8.29
N VAL A 133 -8.33 -1.78 9.14
CA VAL A 133 -8.53 -2.02 10.57
C VAL A 133 -9.24 -0.84 11.25
N LEU A 134 -8.84 0.39 10.91
CA LEU A 134 -9.44 1.59 11.48
C LEU A 134 -10.92 1.72 11.10
N ILE A 135 -11.27 1.51 9.84
CA ILE A 135 -12.65 1.51 9.33
C ILE A 135 -13.49 0.44 10.04
N GLU A 136 -12.98 -0.78 10.17
CA GLU A 136 -13.74 -1.87 10.82
C GLU A 136 -13.97 -1.64 12.31
N ARG A 137 -13.03 -0.97 13.00
CA ARG A 137 -13.12 -0.73 14.44
C ARG A 137 -13.86 0.56 14.81
N GLN A 138 -13.83 1.56 13.94
CA GLN A 138 -14.28 2.93 14.27
C GLN A 138 -15.18 3.56 13.20
N GLY A 139 -15.44 2.86 12.09
CA GLY A 139 -16.19 3.39 10.97
C GLY A 139 -15.56 4.66 10.37
N ASP A 140 -16.41 5.52 9.84
CA ASP A 140 -16.00 6.78 9.19
C ASP A 140 -15.41 7.81 10.18
N GLU A 141 -15.79 7.72 11.46
CA GLU A 141 -15.20 8.56 12.52
C GLU A 141 -13.70 8.29 12.68
N GLY A 142 -13.26 7.05 12.48
CA GLY A 142 -11.85 6.68 12.49
C GLY A 142 -11.06 7.44 11.43
N LEU A 143 -11.58 7.50 10.19
CA LEU A 143 -10.97 8.25 9.10
C LEU A 143 -10.90 9.73 9.42
N THR A 144 -12.00 10.34 9.85
CA THR A 144 -12.06 11.77 10.23
C THR A 144 -11.02 12.12 11.30
N ASN A 145 -10.84 11.25 12.30
CA ASN A 145 -9.81 11.41 13.33
C ASN A 145 -8.39 11.30 12.75
N LEU A 146 -8.16 10.39 11.80
CA LEU A 146 -6.87 10.27 11.11
C LEU A 146 -6.52 11.56 10.35
N GLU A 147 -7.45 12.12 9.58
CA GLU A 147 -7.22 13.37 8.85
C GLU A 147 -6.88 14.52 9.79
N THR A 148 -7.62 14.63 10.89
CA THR A 148 -7.41 15.66 11.92
C THR A 148 -6.01 15.56 12.52
N HIS A 149 -5.56 14.34 12.85
CA HIS A 149 -4.23 14.12 13.45
C HIS A 149 -3.08 14.25 12.45
N LEU A 150 -3.33 14.07 11.15
CA LEU A 150 -2.32 14.33 10.12
C LEU A 150 -2.11 15.83 9.87
N ARG A 151 -3.13 16.66 10.15
CA ARG A 151 -3.05 18.13 10.01
C ARG A 151 -2.39 18.81 11.22
N ALA A 152 -2.41 18.17 12.38
CA ALA A 152 -1.75 18.63 13.60
C ALA A 152 -0.23 18.45 13.54
#